data_AF-A0A9W9RX90-F1
#
_entry.id   AF-A0A9W9RX90-F1
#
_cell.length_a   1.000
_cell.length_b   1.000
_cell.length_c   1.000
_cell.angle_alpha   90.00
_cell.angle_beta   90.00
_cell.angle_gamma   90.00
#
_symmetry.space_group_name_H-M   'P 1'
#
loop_
_entity.id
_entity.type
_entity.pdbx_description
1 polymer ?
#
loop_
_entity_poly.entity_id
_entity_poly.type
_entity_poly.pdbx_seq_one_letter_code
_entity_poly.pdbx_strand_id
1 'polypeptide(L)'
;MKFLASSSNLLFRYTSESVIPPVAQRYLGSPVHPIRPKIAYMYQHRDPNILWWRVSVSHLNQFNRTIRSWCARRARIAFQEALRRQGYDKLGRPICPPSLMEKQALLGSFDITIRPSCVHQSFEAVQKDADFLLQGILKQRERRAERAKYKGRPS
;
A
#
# COMPACT_ATOMS: atom_id res chain seq x y z
N MET A 1 -13.31 -2.66 2.76
CA MET A 1 -12.67 -2.21 4.02
C MET A 1 -11.79 -1.01 3.71
N LYS A 2 -11.85 0.06 4.50
CA LYS A 2 -10.92 1.19 4.42
C LYS A 2 -10.11 1.25 5.72
N PHE A 3 -8.82 1.51 5.63
CA PHE A 3 -7.93 1.77 6.76
C PHE A 3 -7.10 3.00 6.48
N LEU A 4 -6.96 3.82 7.50
CA LEU A 4 -6.12 5.00 7.49
C LEU A 4 -5.34 5.02 8.80
N ALA A 5 -4.02 5.01 8.71
CA ALA A 5 -3.15 5.19 9.87
C ALA A 5 -1.93 6.00 9.48
N SER A 6 -1.40 6.75 10.43
CA SER A 6 -0.25 7.61 10.26
C SER A 6 0.77 7.37 11.35
N SER A 7 2.03 7.47 10.98
CA SER A 7 3.16 7.64 11.87
C SER A 7 3.72 9.06 11.77
N SER A 8 4.86 9.30 12.39
CA SER A 8 5.60 10.55 12.23
C SER A 8 6.01 10.76 10.77
N ASN A 9 6.44 9.72 10.04
CA ASN A 9 7.01 9.84 8.69
C ASN A 9 6.08 9.42 7.55
N LEU A 10 5.13 8.53 7.80
CA LEU A 10 4.33 7.88 6.76
C LEU A 10 2.84 7.98 7.08
N LEU A 11 2.04 8.03 6.03
CA LEU A 11 0.58 7.88 6.09
C LEU A 11 0.19 6.72 5.18
N PHE A 12 -0.43 5.70 5.75
CA PHE A 12 -0.93 4.53 5.04
C PHE A 12 -2.43 4.66 4.84
N ARG A 13 -2.86 4.54 3.59
CA ARG A 13 -4.26 4.41 3.22
C ARG A 13 -4.45 3.09 2.49
N TYR A 14 -5.22 2.19 3.07
CA TYR A 14 -5.53 0.89 2.49
C TYR A 14 -7.02 0.77 2.19
N THR A 15 -7.34 0.20 1.04
CA THR A 15 -8.69 -0.20 0.65
C THR A 15 -8.66 -1.62 0.13
N SER A 16 -9.61 -2.47 0.56
CA SER A 16 -9.71 -3.85 0.05
C SER A 16 -10.12 -3.94 -1.42
N GLU A 17 -10.59 -2.84 -2.00
CA GLU A 17 -10.92 -2.72 -3.41
C GLU A 17 -9.71 -2.20 -4.20
N SER A 18 -9.54 -2.73 -5.41
CA SER A 18 -8.54 -2.27 -6.38
C SER A 18 -9.00 -0.97 -7.02
N VAL A 19 -8.68 0.14 -6.38
CA VAL A 19 -9.02 1.50 -6.81
C VAL A 19 -7.91 2.10 -7.67
N ILE A 20 -8.29 2.70 -8.80
CA ILE A 20 -7.39 3.48 -9.66
C ILE A 20 -6.95 4.75 -8.90
N PRO A 21 -5.65 5.03 -8.78
CA PRO A 21 -5.16 6.16 -8.01
C PRO A 21 -5.54 7.51 -8.65
N PRO A 22 -5.68 8.59 -7.85
CA PRO A 22 -6.09 9.91 -8.34
C PRO A 22 -5.23 10.46 -9.48
N VAL A 23 -3.91 10.18 -9.45
CA VAL A 23 -2.98 10.60 -10.51
C VAL A 23 -3.33 9.95 -11.85
N ALA A 24 -3.74 8.68 -11.85
CA ALA A 24 -4.17 8.00 -13.07
C ALA A 24 -5.56 8.47 -13.50
N GLN A 25 -6.48 8.67 -12.56
CA GLN A 25 -7.81 9.21 -12.84
C GLN A 25 -7.75 10.56 -13.55
N ARG A 26 -6.80 11.44 -13.18
CA ARG A 26 -6.58 12.73 -13.87
C ARG A 26 -6.39 12.56 -15.38
N TYR A 27 -5.61 11.56 -15.80
CA TYR A 27 -5.36 11.31 -17.22
C TYR A 27 -6.52 10.58 -17.89
N LEU A 28 -7.17 9.66 -17.19
CA LEU A 28 -8.34 8.94 -17.72
C LEU A 28 -9.53 9.86 -17.97
N GLY A 29 -9.72 10.86 -17.10
CA GLY A 29 -10.77 11.87 -17.21
C GLY A 29 -10.50 12.97 -18.23
N SER A 30 -9.34 12.98 -18.90
CA SER A 30 -9.01 13.92 -19.98
C SER A 30 -8.94 13.16 -21.31
N PRO A 31 -10.04 13.12 -22.11
CA PRO A 31 -10.11 12.31 -23.32
C PRO A 31 -9.00 12.58 -24.34
N VAL A 32 -8.56 13.84 -24.42
CA VAL A 32 -7.55 14.33 -25.37
C VAL A 32 -6.11 14.12 -24.89
N HIS A 33 -5.88 13.64 -23.67
CA HIS A 33 -4.54 13.55 -23.13
C HIS A 33 -3.73 12.43 -23.83
N PRO A 34 -2.54 12.71 -24.39
CA PRO A 34 -1.81 11.75 -25.23
C PRO A 34 -1.41 10.46 -24.48
N ILE A 35 -1.17 10.55 -23.17
CA ILE A 35 -0.84 9.37 -22.34
C ILE A 35 -2.07 8.53 -21.97
N ARG A 36 -3.30 9.04 -22.16
CA ARG A 36 -4.53 8.36 -21.73
C ARG A 36 -4.67 6.93 -22.26
N PRO A 37 -4.46 6.62 -23.56
CA PRO A 37 -4.61 5.25 -24.08
C PRO A 37 -3.72 4.25 -23.33
N LYS A 38 -2.46 4.63 -23.04
CA LYS A 38 -1.51 3.80 -22.29
C LYS A 38 -1.98 3.56 -20.86
N ILE A 39 -2.48 4.59 -20.17
CA ILE A 39 -2.97 4.46 -18.79
C ILE A 39 -4.25 3.62 -18.75
N ALA A 40 -5.17 3.83 -19.68
CA ALA A 40 -6.39 3.02 -19.79
C ALA A 40 -6.06 1.53 -19.98
N TYR A 41 -5.19 1.22 -20.95
CA TYR A 41 -4.71 -0.13 -21.18
C TYR A 41 -4.07 -0.74 -19.93
N MET A 42 -3.17 0.01 -19.27
CA MET A 42 -2.47 -0.47 -18.07
C MET A 42 -3.42 -0.86 -16.94
N TYR A 43 -4.47 -0.07 -16.67
CA TYR A 43 -5.43 -0.39 -15.60
C TYR A 43 -6.49 -1.41 -16.01
N GLN A 44 -6.84 -1.50 -17.30
CA GLN A 44 -7.73 -2.54 -17.82
C GLN A 44 -7.11 -3.94 -17.72
N HIS A 45 -5.79 -4.06 -17.90
CA HIS A 45 -5.06 -5.33 -17.89
C HIS A 45 -4.28 -5.60 -16.60
N ARG A 46 -4.48 -4.77 -15.57
CA ARG A 46 -3.78 -4.96 -14.29
C ARG A 46 -4.42 -6.10 -13.52
N ASP A 47 -3.61 -7.06 -13.10
CA ASP A 47 -4.06 -8.21 -12.30
C ASP A 47 -4.84 -7.72 -11.04
N PRO A 48 -6.12 -8.08 -10.87
CA PRO A 48 -6.90 -7.69 -9.70
C PRO A 48 -6.51 -8.48 -8.44
N ASN A 49 -5.81 -9.61 -8.59
CA ASN A 49 -5.43 -10.52 -7.51
C ASN A 49 -4.05 -10.21 -6.92
N ILE A 50 -3.62 -8.95 -7.01
CA ILE A 50 -2.39 -8.44 -6.39
C ILE A 50 -2.67 -7.17 -5.60
N LEU A 51 -1.75 -6.83 -4.71
CA LEU A 51 -1.74 -5.57 -4.00
C LEU A 51 -1.37 -4.42 -4.95
N TRP A 52 -2.32 -3.50 -5.16
CA TRP A 52 -2.13 -2.28 -5.92
C TRP A 52 -1.57 -1.19 -5.01
N TRP A 53 -0.26 -1.24 -4.75
CA TRP A 53 0.37 -0.26 -3.89
C TRP A 53 1.18 0.80 -4.66
N ARG A 54 1.33 1.98 -4.04
CA ARG A 54 2.16 3.07 -4.55
C ARG A 54 2.73 3.92 -3.40
N VAL A 55 3.75 4.70 -3.74
CA VAL A 55 4.32 5.73 -2.85
C VAL A 55 4.08 7.11 -3.45
N SER A 56 3.42 7.98 -2.70
CA SER A 56 3.15 9.37 -3.05
C SER A 56 4.13 10.32 -2.37
N VAL A 57 4.68 11.23 -3.16
CA VAL A 57 5.56 12.33 -2.70
C VAL A 57 4.84 13.68 -2.72
N SER A 58 3.51 13.69 -2.79
CA SER A 58 2.69 14.90 -2.93
C SER A 58 2.91 15.92 -1.81
N HIS A 59 3.30 15.48 -0.61
CA HIS A 59 3.55 16.36 0.54
C HIS A 59 5.01 16.84 0.63
N LEU A 60 5.82 16.53 -0.38
CA LEU A 60 7.24 16.91 -0.45
C LEU A 60 7.52 17.93 -1.57
N ASN A 61 6.50 18.59 -2.10
CA ASN A 61 6.63 19.53 -3.23
C ASN A 61 7.61 20.68 -2.95
N GLN A 62 7.76 21.07 -1.69
CA GLN A 62 8.71 22.07 -1.21
C GLN A 62 10.19 21.64 -1.30
N PHE A 63 10.47 20.34 -1.39
CA PHE A 63 11.84 19.82 -1.51
C PHE A 63 12.21 19.59 -2.98
N ASN A 64 13.50 19.66 -3.31
CA ASN A 64 13.98 19.39 -4.66
C ASN A 64 13.69 17.93 -5.10
N ARG A 65 13.78 17.68 -6.42
CA ARG A 65 13.50 16.36 -7.02
C ARG A 65 14.37 15.25 -6.40
N THR A 66 15.63 15.54 -6.11
CA THR A 66 16.58 14.57 -5.56
C THR A 66 16.12 14.08 -4.19
N ILE A 67 15.74 14.99 -3.29
CA ILE A 67 15.21 14.67 -1.96
C ILE A 67 13.91 13.87 -2.08
N ARG A 68 12.98 14.28 -2.95
CA ARG A 68 11.72 13.54 -3.18
C ARG A 68 11.98 12.11 -3.66
N SER A 69 12.89 11.94 -4.61
CA SER A 69 13.26 10.63 -5.16
C SER A 69 13.91 9.74 -4.10
N TRP A 70 14.82 10.32 -3.31
CA TRP A 70 15.51 9.64 -2.21
C TRP A 70 14.53 9.16 -1.13
N CYS A 71 13.62 10.02 -0.67
CA CYS A 71 12.58 9.64 0.29
C CYS A 71 11.67 8.53 -0.27
N ALA A 72 11.24 8.66 -1.53
CA ALA A 72 10.41 7.65 -2.16
C ALA A 72 11.11 6.29 -2.28
N ARG A 73 12.41 6.27 -2.58
CA ARG A 73 13.19 5.04 -2.62
C ARG A 73 13.22 4.37 -1.23
N ARG A 74 13.52 5.14 -0.18
CA ARG A 74 13.56 4.64 1.20
C ARG A 74 12.20 4.08 1.64
N ALA A 75 11.11 4.82 1.41
CA ALA A 75 9.76 4.36 1.75
C ALA A 75 9.37 3.06 1.01
N ARG A 76 9.74 2.91 -0.28
CA ARG A 76 9.50 1.67 -1.03
C ARG A 76 10.25 0.48 -0.44
N ILE A 77 11.54 0.65 -0.14
CA ILE A 77 12.37 -0.42 0.43
C ILE A 77 11.82 -0.82 1.80
N ALA A 78 11.58 0.15 2.68
CA ALA A 78 11.02 -0.08 4.01
C ALA A 78 9.69 -0.85 3.95
N PHE A 79 8.78 -0.47 3.05
CA PHE A 79 7.51 -1.17 2.89
C PHE A 79 7.66 -2.59 2.33
N GLN A 80 8.53 -2.80 1.34
CA GLN A 80 8.80 -4.14 0.80
C GLN A 80 9.42 -5.07 1.84
N GLU A 81 10.31 -4.54 2.68
CA GLU A 81 10.88 -5.28 3.80
C GLU A 81 9.85 -5.59 4.88
N ALA A 82 8.94 -4.65 5.17
CA ALA A 82 7.82 -4.87 6.07
C ALA A 82 6.93 -6.01 5.57
N LEU A 83 6.56 -6.01 4.27
CA LEU A 83 5.80 -7.09 3.65
C LEU A 83 6.52 -8.43 3.81
N ARG A 84 7.81 -8.48 3.46
CA ARG A 84 8.62 -9.71 3.55
C ARG A 84 8.69 -10.26 4.97
N ARG A 85 8.93 -9.40 5.97
CA ARG A 85 8.94 -9.79 7.39
C ARG A 85 7.58 -10.27 7.87
N GLN A 86 6.50 -9.78 7.25
CA GLN A 86 5.15 -10.30 7.46
C GLN A 86 4.81 -11.50 6.56
N GLY A 87 5.77 -12.09 5.84
CA GLY A 87 5.57 -13.28 5.02
C GLY A 87 4.82 -13.03 3.71
N TYR A 88 4.81 -11.80 3.21
CA TYR A 88 4.24 -11.43 1.92
C TYR A 88 5.32 -11.00 0.92
N ASP A 89 5.10 -11.31 -0.35
CA ASP A 89 5.90 -10.81 -1.46
C ASP A 89 5.55 -9.33 -1.76
N LYS A 90 6.25 -8.75 -2.74
CA LYS A 90 6.02 -7.37 -3.19
C LYS A 90 4.63 -7.14 -3.82
N LEU A 91 3.90 -8.20 -4.15
CA LEU A 91 2.58 -8.20 -4.74
C LEU A 91 1.48 -8.51 -3.71
N GLY A 92 1.84 -8.68 -2.43
CA GLY A 92 0.90 -9.02 -1.36
C GLY A 92 0.50 -10.49 -1.32
N ARG A 93 1.18 -11.38 -2.05
CA ARG A 93 0.97 -12.83 -2.02
C ARG A 93 1.81 -13.45 -0.90
N PRO A 94 1.34 -14.50 -0.21
CA PRO A 94 2.15 -15.19 0.79
C PRO A 94 3.42 -15.80 0.19
N ILE A 95 4.55 -15.70 0.88
CA ILE A 95 5.85 -16.25 0.41
C ILE A 95 5.96 -17.77 0.66
N CYS A 96 5.38 -18.28 1.75
CA CYS A 96 5.41 -19.71 2.08
C CYS A 96 4.09 -20.41 1.71
N PRO A 97 4.16 -21.65 1.16
CA PRO A 97 2.98 -22.50 0.94
C PRO A 97 2.34 -22.92 2.28
N PRO A 98 1.07 -23.37 2.27
CA PRO A 98 0.22 -23.45 3.46
C PRO A 98 0.60 -24.68 4.30
N SER A 99 1.54 -24.53 5.23
CA SER A 99 1.58 -25.38 6.40
C SER A 99 1.06 -24.59 7.60
N LEU A 100 -0.14 -24.97 8.03
CA LEU A 100 -0.80 -24.67 9.31
C LEU A 100 -1.52 -23.33 9.48
N MET A 101 -1.28 -22.30 8.66
CA MET A 101 -2.14 -21.12 8.60
C MET A 101 -2.29 -20.61 7.17
N GLU A 102 -3.48 -20.73 6.59
CA GLU A 102 -3.85 -20.12 5.30
C GLU A 102 -3.79 -18.59 5.41
N LYS A 103 -2.60 -18.02 5.23
CA LYS A 103 -2.43 -16.58 5.23
C LYS A 103 -3.05 -16.04 3.94
N GLN A 104 -4.18 -15.36 4.07
CA GLN A 104 -4.87 -14.80 2.90
C GLN A 104 -4.03 -13.72 2.24
N ALA A 105 -4.03 -13.70 0.91
CA ALA A 105 -3.37 -12.65 0.14
C ALA A 105 -3.82 -11.24 0.57
N LEU A 106 -2.89 -10.29 0.58
CA LEU A 106 -3.15 -8.87 0.78
C LEU A 106 -3.52 -8.25 -0.57
N LEU A 107 -4.81 -8.08 -0.80
CA LEU A 107 -5.39 -7.57 -2.05
C LEU A 107 -5.94 -6.15 -1.90
N GLY A 108 -6.22 -5.50 -3.02
CA GLY A 108 -6.79 -4.15 -3.06
C GLY A 108 -5.73 -3.07 -3.25
N SER A 109 -6.05 -1.82 -2.89
CA SER A 109 -5.18 -0.67 -3.11
C SER A 109 -4.53 -0.13 -1.84
N PHE A 110 -3.29 0.33 -1.97
CA PHE A 110 -2.49 0.85 -0.87
C PHE A 110 -1.74 2.12 -1.29
N ASP A 111 -1.99 3.24 -0.62
CA ASP A 111 -1.27 4.49 -0.84
C ASP A 111 -0.40 4.82 0.37
N ILE A 112 0.90 4.99 0.12
CA ILE A 112 1.89 5.41 1.09
C ILE A 112 2.23 6.86 0.81
N THR A 113 1.75 7.78 1.64
CA THR A 113 2.12 9.19 1.53
C THR A 113 3.28 9.50 2.47
N ILE A 114 4.36 10.05 1.93
CA ILE A 114 5.53 10.45 2.70
C ILE A 114 5.28 11.84 3.31
N ARG A 115 5.51 11.97 4.62
CA ARG A 115 5.40 13.25 5.33
C ARG A 115 6.75 14.00 5.31
N PRO A 116 6.75 15.34 5.40
CA PRO A 116 7.97 16.16 5.39
C PRO A 116 9.02 15.76 6.43
N SER A 117 8.58 15.32 7.60
CA SER A 117 9.42 14.76 8.69
C SER A 117 10.37 13.66 8.22
N CYS A 118 9.97 12.84 7.25
CA CYS A 118 10.75 11.72 6.73
C CYS A 118 12.12 12.14 6.17
N VAL A 119 12.28 13.39 5.74
CA VAL A 119 13.54 13.91 5.16
C VAL A 119 14.69 13.84 6.17
N HIS A 120 14.40 14.13 7.44
CA HIS A 120 15.43 14.22 8.50
C HIS A 120 15.54 12.96 9.35
N GLN A 121 14.71 11.94 9.10
CA GLN A 121 14.71 10.71 9.89
C GLN A 121 15.68 9.67 9.33
N SER A 122 16.19 8.81 10.22
CA SER A 122 17.02 7.65 9.87
C SER A 122 16.22 6.62 9.07
N PHE A 123 16.91 5.77 8.29
CA PHE A 123 16.23 4.70 7.55
C PHE A 123 15.53 3.72 8.48
N GLU A 124 16.15 3.41 9.61
CA GLU A 124 15.58 2.54 10.65
C GLU A 124 14.25 3.08 11.20
N ALA A 125 14.14 4.39 11.42
CA ALA A 125 12.88 5.00 11.85
C ALA A 125 11.76 4.83 10.81
N VAL A 126 12.09 4.98 9.52
CA VAL A 126 11.14 4.77 8.42
C VAL A 126 10.74 3.29 8.29
N GLN A 127 11.65 2.35 8.54
CA GLN A 127 11.36 0.92 8.59
C GLN A 127 10.40 0.59 9.75
N LYS A 128 10.70 1.07 10.97
CA LYS A 128 9.85 0.89 12.15
C LYS A 128 8.43 1.42 11.92
N ASP A 129 8.32 2.59 11.30
CA ASP A 129 7.03 3.18 10.92
C ASP A 129 6.26 2.29 9.94
N ALA A 130 6.91 1.83 8.87
CA ALA A 130 6.28 0.95 7.88
C ALA A 130 5.78 -0.36 8.50
N ASP A 131 6.56 -0.92 9.44
CA ASP A 131 6.23 -2.15 10.15
C ASP A 131 5.03 -2.00 11.05
N PHE A 132 5.07 -0.98 11.89
CA PHE A 132 3.99 -0.67 12.82
C PHE A 132 2.67 -0.47 12.07
N LEU A 133 2.69 0.31 10.99
CA LEU A 133 1.51 0.60 10.21
C LEU A 133 1.00 -0.65 9.47
N LEU A 134 1.89 -1.47 8.88
CA LEU A 134 1.48 -2.71 8.20
C LEU A 134 0.88 -3.72 9.19
N GLN A 135 1.49 -3.90 10.36
CA GLN A 135 0.95 -4.76 11.40
C GLN A 135 -0.44 -4.30 11.86
N GLY A 136 -0.66 -2.99 11.97
CA GLY A 136 -1.97 -2.41 12.27
C GLY A 136 -3.05 -2.85 11.29
N ILE A 137 -2.72 -2.86 9.98
CA ILE A 137 -3.63 -3.30 8.91
C ILE A 137 -3.94 -4.79 9.04
N LEU A 138 -2.90 -5.61 9.20
CA LEU A 138 -3.03 -7.06 9.29
C LEU A 138 -3.89 -7.47 10.49
N LYS A 139 -3.61 -6.90 11.67
CA LYS A 139 -4.41 -7.13 12.90
C LYS A 139 -5.87 -6.70 12.73
N GLN A 140 -6.15 -5.65 11.98
CA GLN A 140 -7.54 -5.25 11.73
C GLN A 140 -8.25 -6.19 10.75
N ARG A 141 -7.54 -6.72 9.74
CA ARG A 141 -8.07 -7.74 8.83
C ARG A 141 -8.40 -9.02 9.57
N GLU A 142 -7.49 -9.50 10.42
CA GLU A 142 -7.69 -10.71 11.25
C GLU A 142 -8.92 -10.57 12.15
N ARG A 143 -9.01 -9.47 12.92
CA ARG A 143 -10.19 -9.18 13.76
C ARG A 143 -11.50 -9.15 12.98
N ARG A 144 -11.49 -8.72 11.71
CA ARG A 144 -12.67 -8.72 10.85
C ARG A 144 -13.01 -10.11 10.34
N ALA A 145 -12.00 -10.91 9.97
CA ALA A 145 -12.18 -12.28 9.54
C ALA A 145 -12.77 -13.14 10.67
N GLU A 146 -12.30 -12.95 11.91
CA GLU A 146 -12.86 -13.58 13.10
C GLU A 146 -14.33 -13.20 13.31
N ARG A 147 -14.66 -11.90 13.28
CA ARG A 147 -16.05 -11.43 13.40
C ARG A 147 -16.98 -12.00 12.32
N ALA A 148 -16.48 -12.19 11.10
CA ALA A 148 -17.26 -12.78 10.02
C ALA A 148 -17.53 -14.28 10.26
N LYS A 149 -16.57 -15.02 10.80
CA LYS A 149 -16.74 -16.44 11.18
C LYS A 149 -17.82 -16.62 12.25
N TYR A 150 -17.86 -15.74 13.26
CA TYR A 150 -18.86 -15.81 14.34
C TYR A 150 -20.29 -15.44 13.89
N LYS A 151 -20.46 -14.61 12.86
CA LYS A 151 -21.78 -14.27 12.30
C LYS A 151 -22.38 -15.35 11.38
N GLY A 152 -21.58 -16.33 10.94
CA GLY A 152 -21.98 -17.33 9.94
C GLY A 152 -22.33 -18.72 10.49
N ARG A 153 -22.39 -18.92 11.81
CA ARG A 153 -22.89 -20.18 12.40
C ARG A 153 -24.42 -20.11 12.54
N PRO A 154 -25.20 -20.92 11.80
CA PRO A 154 -26.61 -21.10 12.13
C PRO A 154 -26.70 -21.81 13.50
N SER A 155 -27.68 -21.38 14.29
CA SER A 155 -28.04 -21.94 15.60
C SER A 155 -28.68 -23.31 15.42
#